data_AF-A0A932JNN0-F1
#
_entry.id   AF-A0A932JNN0-F1
#
_cell.length_a   1.000
_cell.length_b   1.000
_cell.length_c   1.000
_cell.angle_alpha   90.00
_cell.angle_beta   90.00
_cell.angle_gamma   90.00
#
_symmetry.space_group_name_H-M   'P 1'
#
loop_
_entity.id
_entity.type
_entity.pdbx_description
1 polymer ?
#
loop_
_entity_poly.entity_id
_entity_poly.type
_entity_poly.pdbx_seq_one_letter_code
_entity_poly.pdbx_strand_id
1 'polypeptide(L)'
;VLLAAAAEQGLPGVGLLGEMPAIAPQLPYPSASAAVLRTFSAMAGMTLQLDELERYGSQMQEQLYAAYQQALKVLRDLSAESSESEAPKTEPSEEASNQPPPPPSGMLSETDRARIEELFVEAAKDRVKAFELKTRLDHLGVFRQYEDRFLALFKDT
;
A
#
# COMPACT_ATOMS: atom_id res chain seq x y z
N VAL A 1 12.45 -9.98 -25.31
CA VAL A 1 12.79 -10.91 -26.42
C VAL A 1 12.80 -10.19 -27.75
N LEU A 2 11.69 -9.57 -28.19
CA LEU A 2 11.63 -8.90 -29.51
C LEU A 2 12.64 -7.76 -29.70
N LEU A 3 12.76 -6.83 -28.74
CA LEU A 3 13.73 -5.73 -28.82
C LEU A 3 15.18 -6.22 -28.87
N ALA A 4 15.49 -7.30 -28.15
CA ALA A 4 16.83 -7.90 -28.18
C ALA A 4 17.12 -8.54 -29.55
N ALA A 5 16.17 -9.29 -30.10
CA ALA A 5 16.30 -9.87 -31.44
C ALA A 5 16.43 -8.79 -32.53
N ALA A 6 15.73 -7.66 -32.40
CA ALA A 6 15.88 -6.51 -33.30
C ALA A 6 17.30 -5.92 -33.24
N ALA A 7 17.85 -5.75 -32.03
CA ALA A 7 19.20 -5.26 -31.83
C ALA A 7 20.27 -6.19 -32.45
N GLU A 8 20.11 -7.51 -32.34
CA GLU A 8 21.00 -8.50 -32.98
C GLU A 8 21.01 -8.39 -34.53
N GLN A 9 19.92 -7.92 -35.12
CA GLN A 9 19.78 -7.68 -36.56
C GLN A 9 20.16 -6.26 -36.98
N GLY A 10 20.70 -5.44 -36.06
CA GLY A 10 21.06 -4.05 -36.33
C GLY A 10 19.84 -3.13 -36.53
N LEU A 11 18.65 -3.55 -36.11
CA LEU A 11 17.44 -2.74 -36.19
C LEU A 11 17.29 -1.89 -34.92
N PRO A 12 17.19 -0.55 -35.05
CA PRO A 12 16.96 0.31 -33.90
C PRO A 12 15.55 0.07 -33.34
N GLY A 13 15.45 -0.04 -32.02
CA GLY A 13 14.19 -0.26 -31.32
C GLY A 13 14.18 0.40 -29.95
N VAL A 14 12.99 0.78 -29.50
CA VAL A 14 12.74 1.38 -28.18
C VAL A 14 11.53 0.72 -27.55
N GLY A 15 11.58 0.50 -26.23
CA GLY A 15 10.42 0.08 -25.43
C GLY A 15 9.86 1.26 -24.67
N LEU A 16 8.55 1.49 -24.77
CA LEU A 16 7.82 2.47 -23.96
C LEU A 16 6.98 1.71 -22.93
N LEU A 17 7.11 2.09 -21.66
CA LEU A 17 6.39 1.46 -20.56
C LEU A 17 5.60 2.52 -19.80
N GLY A 18 4.31 2.27 -19.60
CA GLY A 18 3.45 3.11 -18.76
C GLY A 18 3.41 2.58 -17.34
N GLU A 19 3.55 3.47 -16.37
CA GLU A 19 3.43 3.11 -14.95
C GLU A 19 1.97 3.09 -14.50
N MET A 20 1.62 2.12 -13.67
CA MET A 20 0.29 1.97 -13.09
C MET A 20 0.37 1.75 -11.58
N PRO A 21 -0.58 2.27 -10.79
CA PRO A 21 -0.65 2.01 -9.35
C PRO A 21 -0.83 0.52 -9.05
N ALA A 22 -0.07 -0.01 -8.08
CA ALA A 22 -0.15 -1.42 -7.68
C ALA A 22 -1.44 -1.77 -6.91
N ILE A 23 -2.20 -0.79 -6.46
CA ILE A 23 -3.38 -0.97 -5.60
C ILE A 23 -4.57 -1.63 -6.32
N ALA A 24 -4.64 -1.52 -7.64
CA ALA A 24 -5.76 -2.02 -8.43
C ALA A 24 -5.29 -2.60 -9.78
N PRO A 25 -4.55 -3.73 -9.78
CA PRO A 25 -3.96 -4.27 -11.00
C PRO A 25 -5.00 -4.81 -11.99
N GLN A 26 -6.20 -5.12 -11.53
CA GLN A 26 -7.30 -5.62 -12.36
C GLN A 26 -8.15 -4.50 -12.98
N LEU A 27 -7.96 -3.24 -12.55
CA LEU A 27 -8.70 -2.11 -13.08
C LEU A 27 -7.96 -1.56 -14.32
N PRO A 28 -8.68 -1.25 -15.43
CA PRO A 28 -8.05 -0.55 -16.54
C PRO A 28 -7.45 0.78 -16.05
N TYR A 29 -6.25 1.10 -16.54
CA TYR A 29 -5.56 2.36 -16.24
C TYR A 29 -5.22 3.12 -17.53
N PRO A 30 -6.23 3.72 -18.21
CA PRO A 30 -6.09 4.29 -19.55
C PRO A 30 -5.07 5.44 -19.62
N SER A 31 -4.86 6.15 -18.51
CA SER A 31 -3.88 7.24 -18.41
C SER A 31 -2.46 6.78 -18.74
N ALA A 32 -2.07 5.55 -18.36
CA ALA A 32 -0.77 5.00 -18.72
C ALA A 32 -0.65 4.74 -20.23
N SER A 33 -1.70 4.19 -20.85
CA SER A 33 -1.75 3.99 -22.30
C SER A 33 -1.71 5.31 -23.06
N ALA A 34 -2.43 6.34 -22.58
CA ALA A 34 -2.40 7.67 -23.17
C ALA A 34 -1.00 8.29 -23.10
N ALA A 35 -0.29 8.16 -21.97
CA ALA A 35 1.08 8.65 -21.83
C ALA A 35 2.07 7.97 -22.80
N VAL A 36 1.96 6.65 -22.94
CA VAL A 36 2.76 5.87 -23.91
C VAL A 36 2.46 6.32 -25.34
N LEU A 37 1.19 6.42 -25.71
CA LEU A 37 0.78 6.82 -27.06
C LEU A 37 1.19 8.26 -27.39
N ARG A 38 1.13 9.18 -26.41
CA ARG A 38 1.61 10.56 -26.58
C ARG A 38 3.10 10.60 -26.87
N THR A 39 3.89 9.80 -26.15
CA THR A 39 5.34 9.68 -26.36
C THR A 39 5.64 9.06 -27.72
N PHE A 40 4.95 7.98 -28.08
CA PHE A 40 5.06 7.37 -29.39
C PHE A 40 4.70 8.34 -30.52
N SER A 41 3.60 9.10 -30.38
CA SER A 41 3.13 10.10 -31.35
C SER A 41 4.22 11.14 -31.62
N ALA A 42 4.85 11.65 -30.57
CA ALA A 42 5.95 12.61 -30.66
C ALA A 42 7.20 12.01 -31.34
N MET A 43 7.57 10.78 -30.99
CA MET A 43 8.73 10.08 -31.58
C MET A 43 8.52 9.71 -33.05
N ALA A 44 7.31 9.29 -33.41
CA ALA A 44 6.96 8.86 -34.76
C ALA A 44 6.63 10.02 -35.70
N GLY A 45 6.53 11.25 -35.19
CA GLY A 45 6.08 12.41 -35.97
C GLY A 45 4.63 12.27 -36.46
N MET A 46 3.83 11.49 -35.77
CA MET A 46 2.42 11.24 -36.09
C MET A 46 1.52 12.08 -35.18
N THR A 47 0.32 12.40 -35.67
CA THR A 47 -0.72 13.03 -34.83
C THR A 47 -1.77 11.98 -34.49
N LEU A 48 -1.80 11.58 -33.22
CA LEU A 48 -2.84 10.70 -32.68
C LEU A 48 -3.87 11.53 -31.91
N GLN A 49 -5.15 11.29 -32.18
CA GLN A 49 -6.25 11.86 -31.41
C GLN A 49 -6.42 11.04 -30.12
N LEU A 50 -6.12 11.63 -28.97
CA LEU A 50 -6.14 10.94 -27.67
C LEU A 50 -7.23 11.46 -26.72
N ASP A 51 -8.03 12.45 -27.14
CA ASP A 51 -8.96 13.16 -26.24
C ASP A 51 -9.93 12.24 -25.49
N GLU A 52 -10.51 11.24 -26.17
CA GLU A 52 -11.45 10.31 -25.54
C GLU A 52 -10.75 9.39 -24.54
N LEU A 53 -9.55 8.92 -24.88
CA LEU A 53 -8.74 8.06 -24.02
C LEU A 53 -8.28 8.83 -22.78
N GLU A 54 -7.90 10.09 -22.94
CA GLU A 54 -7.51 10.98 -21.84
C GLU A 54 -8.70 11.28 -20.92
N ARG A 55 -9.86 11.61 -21.48
CA ARG A 55 -11.09 11.78 -20.70
C ARG A 55 -11.44 10.53 -19.91
N TYR A 56 -11.37 9.36 -20.55
CA TYR A 56 -11.62 8.08 -19.88
C TYR A 56 -10.60 7.83 -18.75
N GLY A 57 -9.32 8.11 -19.00
CA GLY A 57 -8.26 8.03 -17.99
C GLY A 57 -8.52 8.92 -16.78
N SER A 58 -8.90 10.18 -17.00
CA SER A 58 -9.25 11.13 -15.92
C SER A 58 -10.43 10.64 -15.09
N GLN A 59 -11.50 10.16 -15.74
CA GLN A 59 -12.68 9.63 -15.04
C GLN A 59 -12.34 8.41 -14.18
N MET A 60 -11.53 7.47 -14.69
CA MET A 60 -11.09 6.30 -13.92
C MET A 60 -10.20 6.70 -12.74
N GLN A 61 -9.32 7.68 -12.92
CA GLN A 61 -8.44 8.15 -11.86
C GLN A 61 -9.21 8.83 -10.73
N GLU A 62 -10.23 9.63 -11.06
CA GLU A 62 -11.14 10.25 -10.07
C GLU A 62 -11.89 9.20 -9.27
N GLN A 63 -12.43 8.17 -9.93
CA GLN A 63 -13.13 7.07 -9.26
C GLN A 63 -12.20 6.27 -8.34
N LEU A 64 -10.98 5.98 -8.79
CA LEU A 64 -9.98 5.29 -7.99
C LEU A 64 -9.59 6.11 -6.75
N TYR A 65 -9.40 7.42 -6.92
CA TYR A 65 -9.11 8.33 -5.82
C TYR A 65 -10.25 8.38 -4.81
N ALA A 66 -11.50 8.49 -5.28
CA ALA A 66 -12.68 8.48 -4.41
C ALA A 66 -12.81 7.17 -3.63
N ALA A 67 -12.62 6.03 -4.30
CA ALA A 67 -12.64 4.72 -3.65
C ALA A 67 -11.53 4.58 -2.59
N TYR A 68 -10.32 5.06 -2.90
CA TYR A 68 -9.21 5.07 -1.95
C TYR A 68 -9.52 5.92 -0.71
N GLN A 69 -10.04 7.13 -0.88
CA GLN A 69 -10.45 8.00 0.22
C GLN A 69 -11.54 7.36 1.08
N GLN A 70 -12.50 6.68 0.45
CA GLN A 70 -13.56 5.98 1.17
C GLN A 70 -13.02 4.80 1.98
N ALA A 71 -12.09 4.02 1.42
CA ALA A 71 -11.42 2.93 2.13
C ALA A 71 -10.61 3.44 3.34
N LEU A 72 -9.87 4.55 3.19
CA LEU A 72 -9.16 5.18 4.30
C LEU A 72 -10.10 5.64 5.40
N LYS A 73 -11.26 6.22 5.03
CA LYS A 73 -12.26 6.66 6.00
C LYS A 73 -12.81 5.48 6.80
N VAL A 74 -13.19 4.38 6.14
CA VAL A 74 -13.70 3.18 6.81
C VAL A 74 -12.65 2.60 7.77
N LEU A 75 -11.39 2.52 7.35
CA LEU A 75 -10.32 2.02 8.21
C LEU A 75 -10.15 2.89 9.47
N ARG A 76 -10.21 4.22 9.29
CA ARG A 76 -10.14 5.17 10.41
C ARG A 76 -11.33 5.03 11.36
N ASP A 77 -12.54 4.92 10.83
CA ASP A 77 -13.75 4.83 11.65
C ASP A 77 -13.77 3.51 12.45
N LEU A 78 -13.33 2.38 11.85
CA LEU A 78 -13.14 1.10 12.57
C LEU A 78 -12.06 1.18 13.68
N SER A 79 -10.99 1.93 13.44
CA SER A 79 -9.94 2.15 14.46
C SER A 79 -10.41 3.06 15.60
N ALA A 80 -11.32 4.00 15.33
CA ALA A 80 -11.91 4.87 16.33
C ALA A 80 -12.93 4.12 17.20
N GLU A 81 -13.78 3.27 16.61
CA GLU A 81 -14.75 2.44 17.34
C GLU A 81 -14.08 1.38 18.23
N SER A 82 -12.87 0.93 17.88
CA SER A 82 -12.06 0.03 18.72
C SER A 82 -11.47 0.71 19.97
N SER A 83 -11.56 2.05 20.05
CA SER A 83 -10.99 2.87 21.14
C SER A 83 -12.06 3.48 22.06
N GLU A 84 -13.36 3.22 21.85
CA GLU A 84 -14.46 3.79 22.66
C GLU A 84 -14.83 2.95 23.91
N SER A 85 -13.83 2.41 24.60
CA SER A 85 -13.98 2.01 26.01
C SER A 85 -12.94 2.69 26.88
N GLU A 86 -13.05 4.01 27.00
CA GLU A 86 -12.88 4.83 28.22
C GLU A 86 -12.96 6.34 27.88
N ALA A 87 -13.95 7.03 28.45
CA ALA A 87 -14.10 8.49 28.42
C ALA A 87 -13.36 9.14 29.63
N PRO A 88 -13.37 10.47 29.89
CA PRO A 88 -13.49 11.67 29.03
C PRO A 88 -12.42 12.79 29.32
N LYS A 89 -12.34 13.78 28.41
CA LYS A 89 -12.04 15.23 28.57
C LYS A 89 -10.92 15.71 29.53
N THR A 90 -9.86 16.32 28.97
CA THR A 90 -9.34 17.63 29.45
C THR A 90 -8.51 18.36 28.38
N GLU A 91 -8.87 19.60 28.07
CA GLU A 91 -7.98 20.67 27.59
C GLU A 91 -8.35 21.94 28.40
N PRO A 92 -7.52 23.00 28.52
CA PRO A 92 -6.21 23.26 27.89
C PRO A 92 -5.12 23.73 28.88
N SER A 93 -3.83 23.59 28.55
CA SER A 93 -2.76 24.42 29.12
C SER A 93 -1.58 24.49 28.15
N GLU A 94 -1.20 25.72 27.82
CA GLU A 94 -0.12 26.10 26.94
C GLU A 94 1.26 25.90 27.59
N GLU A 95 2.28 25.94 26.72
CA GLU A 95 3.73 26.06 26.98
C GLU A 95 4.58 24.79 27.11
N ALA A 96 5.37 24.60 26.03
CA ALA A 96 6.76 24.13 26.03
C ALA A 96 7.05 22.67 26.46
N SER A 97 7.16 21.77 25.47
CA SER A 97 8.46 21.16 25.08
C SER A 97 8.23 20.02 24.10
N ASN A 98 9.10 19.91 23.10
CA ASN A 98 9.21 18.81 22.15
C ASN A 98 9.26 17.44 22.84
N GLN A 99 8.21 16.62 22.69
CA GLN A 99 8.20 15.16 22.54
C GLN A 99 6.76 14.65 22.67
N PRO A 100 6.23 13.85 21.73
CA PRO A 100 5.06 13.02 22.03
C PRO A 100 5.43 12.02 23.14
N PRO A 101 4.62 11.90 24.20
CA PRO A 101 4.87 10.96 25.28
C PRO A 101 4.77 9.51 24.77
N PRO A 102 5.61 8.58 25.25
CA PRO A 102 5.40 7.16 24.99
C PRO A 102 4.10 6.71 25.69
N PRO A 103 3.17 5.99 25.02
CA PRO A 103 2.12 5.29 25.72
C PRO A 103 2.74 4.18 26.61
N PRO A 104 2.09 3.85 27.74
CA PRO A 104 2.70 3.12 28.83
C PRO A 104 3.04 1.68 28.45
N SER A 105 4.29 1.29 28.70
CA SER A 105 4.65 -0.13 28.87
C SER A 105 3.81 -0.71 30.00
N GLY A 106 2.80 -1.51 29.67
CA GLY A 106 1.86 -2.04 30.65
C GLY A 106 1.33 -3.41 30.29
N MET A 107 2.25 -4.39 30.22
CA MET A 107 2.01 -5.83 30.17
C MET A 107 1.27 -6.33 28.92
N LEU A 108 2.02 -6.97 28.00
CA LEU A 108 1.44 -8.00 27.15
C LEU A 108 0.68 -8.96 28.08
N SER A 109 -0.65 -9.01 27.97
CA SER A 109 -1.41 -10.00 28.70
C SER A 109 -0.90 -11.39 28.28
N GLU A 110 -0.81 -12.33 29.22
CA GLU A 110 -0.34 -13.69 28.92
C GLU A 110 -1.19 -14.33 27.79
N THR A 111 -2.45 -13.90 27.70
CA THR A 111 -3.40 -14.20 26.63
C THR A 111 -3.01 -13.62 25.27
N ASP A 112 -2.58 -12.35 25.20
CA ASP A 112 -2.12 -11.74 23.94
C ASP A 112 -0.84 -12.39 23.43
N ARG A 113 0.05 -12.79 24.34
CA ARG A 113 1.30 -13.47 23.98
C ARG A 113 1.03 -14.87 23.39
N ALA A 114 0.11 -15.63 23.98
CA ALA A 114 -0.32 -16.92 23.45
C ALA A 114 -0.95 -16.79 22.05
N ARG A 115 -1.74 -15.74 21.84
CA ARG A 115 -2.41 -15.48 20.56
C ARG A 115 -1.44 -15.03 19.46
N ILE A 116 -0.40 -14.27 19.80
CA ILE A 116 0.69 -13.95 18.89
C ILE A 116 1.43 -15.23 18.47
N GLU A 117 1.76 -16.12 19.40
CA GLU A 117 2.45 -17.39 19.08
C GLU A 117 1.60 -18.29 18.16
N GLU A 118 0.28 -18.37 18.39
CA GLU A 118 -0.64 -19.08 17.49
C GLU A 118 -0.63 -18.48 16.08
N LEU A 119 -0.74 -17.15 15.97
CA LEU A 119 -0.68 -16.44 14.69
C LEU A 119 0.68 -16.63 13.98
N PHE A 120 1.78 -16.78 14.70
CA PHE A 120 3.09 -17.12 14.11
C PHE A 120 3.11 -18.52 13.48
N VAL A 121 2.48 -19.52 14.14
CA VAL A 121 2.36 -20.89 13.60
C VAL A 121 1.47 -20.93 12.36
N GLU A 122 0.40 -20.14 12.35
CA GLU A 122 -0.50 -20.05 11.20
C GLU A 122 0.11 -19.24 10.04
N ALA A 123 0.79 -18.13 10.33
CA ALA A 123 1.47 -17.29 9.34
C ALA A 123 2.64 -18.00 8.65
N ALA A 124 3.25 -19.02 9.29
CA ALA A 124 4.24 -19.88 8.65
C ALA A 124 3.66 -20.72 7.51
N LYS A 125 2.36 -20.99 7.53
CA LYS A 125 1.66 -21.80 6.50
C LYS A 125 0.91 -20.94 5.48
N ASP A 126 0.49 -19.74 5.87
CA ASP A 126 -0.34 -18.86 5.05
C ASP A 126 0.16 -17.39 5.08
N ARG A 127 0.53 -16.89 3.90
CA ARG A 127 0.98 -15.51 3.70
C ARG A 127 -0.10 -14.47 3.97
N VAL A 128 -1.39 -14.83 3.85
CA VAL A 128 -2.51 -13.93 4.17
C VAL A 128 -2.54 -13.67 5.68
N LYS A 129 -2.32 -14.70 6.50
CA LYS A 129 -2.28 -14.60 7.96
C LYS A 129 -1.05 -13.85 8.49
N ALA A 130 0.03 -13.78 7.70
CA ALA A 130 1.19 -12.96 8.04
C ALA A 130 0.87 -11.46 8.07
N PHE A 131 -0.06 -10.98 7.22
CA PHE A 131 -0.52 -9.58 7.27
C PHE A 131 -1.35 -9.28 8.52
N GLU A 132 -2.18 -10.23 8.96
CA GLU A 132 -2.95 -10.10 10.21
C GLU A 132 -2.01 -10.09 11.44
N LEU A 133 -0.99 -10.95 11.44
CA LEU A 133 0.04 -10.97 12.46
C LEU A 133 0.77 -9.62 12.57
N LYS A 134 1.19 -9.03 11.44
CA LYS A 134 1.84 -7.72 11.41
C LYS A 134 0.92 -6.63 11.99
N THR A 135 -0.33 -6.59 11.56
CA THR A 135 -1.31 -5.59 12.03
C THR A 135 -1.54 -5.70 13.54
N ARG A 136 -1.60 -6.92 14.08
CA ARG A 136 -1.75 -7.16 15.52
C ARG A 136 -0.50 -6.74 16.31
N LEU A 137 0.69 -7.00 15.79
CA LEU A 137 1.95 -6.59 16.41
C LEU A 137 2.14 -5.06 16.41
N ASP A 138 1.72 -4.40 15.33
CA ASP A 138 1.72 -2.94 15.21
C ASP A 138 0.72 -2.30 16.19
N HIS A 139 -0.48 -2.87 16.33
CA HIS A 139 -1.50 -2.40 17.29
C HIS A 139 -1.04 -2.52 18.75
N LEU A 140 -0.26 -3.56 19.07
CA LEU A 140 0.29 -3.75 20.41
C LEU A 140 1.59 -2.96 20.64
N GLY A 141 2.09 -2.24 19.63
CA GLY A 141 3.33 -1.46 19.72
C GLY A 141 4.60 -2.30 19.94
N VAL A 142 4.50 -3.63 19.81
CA VAL A 142 5.61 -4.58 20.06
C VAL A 142 6.27 -5.08 18.78
N PHE A 143 5.89 -4.55 17.62
CA PHE A 143 6.47 -4.95 16.33
C PHE A 143 8.00 -4.97 16.35
N ARG A 144 8.63 -3.94 16.91
CA ARG A 144 10.11 -3.84 17.05
C ARG A 144 10.75 -5.02 17.79
N GLN A 145 10.04 -5.68 18.69
CA GLN A 145 10.56 -6.82 19.46
C GLN A 145 10.39 -8.15 18.71
N TYR A 146 9.45 -8.21 17.76
CA TYR A 146 9.10 -9.42 17.00
C TYR A 146 9.49 -9.31 15.51
N GLU A 147 10.05 -8.17 15.08
CA GLU A 147 10.45 -7.86 13.71
C GLU A 147 11.39 -8.93 13.13
N ASP A 148 12.42 -9.34 13.88
CA ASP A 148 13.37 -10.36 13.44
C ASP A 148 12.73 -11.73 13.24
N ARG A 149 11.81 -12.13 14.14
CA ARG A 149 11.06 -13.39 14.02
C ARG A 149 10.06 -13.35 12.86
N PHE A 150 9.42 -12.21 12.63
CA PHE A 150 8.52 -12.00 11.50
C PHE A 150 9.27 -12.10 10.16
N LEU A 151 10.43 -11.45 10.06
CA LEU A 151 11.26 -11.51 8.85
C LEU A 151 11.81 -12.92 8.60
N ALA A 152 12.04 -13.72 9.65
CA ALA A 152 12.45 -15.12 9.51
C ALA A 152 11.38 -15.97 8.80
N LEU A 153 10.08 -15.69 8.98
CA LEU A 153 8.99 -16.42 8.30
C LEU A 153 9.06 -16.32 6.76
N PHE A 154 9.69 -15.28 6.22
CA PHE A 154 9.82 -15.06 4.77
C PHE A 154 11.18 -15.50 4.21
N LYS A 155 12.13 -15.88 5.07
CA LYS A 155 13.49 -16.28 4.64
C LYS A 155 13.61 -17.76 4.27
N ASP A 156 12.64 -18.59 4.65
CA ASP A 156 12.64 -20.04 4.42
C ASP A 156 11.82 -20.49 3.18
N THR A 157 11.54 -19.60 2.21
CA THR A 157 10.98 -19.98 0.90
C THR A 157 11.95 -19.69 -0.24
#